data_AF-A0A358SIN3-F1
#
_entry.id   AF-A0A358SIN3-F1
#
_cell.length_a   1.000
_cell.length_b   1.000
_cell.length_c   1.000
_cell.angle_alpha   90.00
_cell.angle_beta   90.00
_cell.angle_gamma   90.00
#
_symmetry.space_group_name_H-M   'P 1'
#
loop_
_entity.id
_entity.type
_entity.pdbx_description
1 polymer ?
#
loop_
_entity_poly.entity_id
_entity_poly.type
_entity_poly.pdbx_seq_one_letter_code
_entity_poly.pdbx_strand_id
1 'polypeptide(L)'
;MTATALLDQLIVEGIDQLDYPGIIFRGPAHDRRAALAAGPDVWEVIARLQDLDGTEEQRISLLNAESDLHPRLIRIAVDYAAEHPDEVRERIDRNRAMTQRSRKTSQQREALLA
;
A
#
# COMPACT_ATOMS: atom_id res chain seq x y z
N MET A 1 -6.11 -18.92 11.76
CA MET A 1 -4.78 -18.52 12.24
C MET A 1 -4.61 -19.05 13.65
N THR A 2 -3.47 -19.67 13.96
CA THR A 2 -3.16 -20.13 15.32
C THR A 2 -2.55 -18.97 16.13
N ALA A 3 -2.53 -19.10 17.47
CA ALA A 3 -1.88 -18.10 18.33
C ALA A 3 -0.38 -17.96 18.01
N THR A 4 0.30 -19.07 17.72
CA THR A 4 1.72 -19.06 17.33
C THR A 4 1.96 -18.32 16.02
N ALA A 5 1.14 -18.57 14.99
CA ALA A 5 1.26 -17.86 13.71
C ALA A 5 1.02 -16.36 13.86
N LEU A 6 0.09 -15.96 14.74
CA LEU A 6 -0.12 -14.54 15.07
C LEU A 6 1.09 -13.95 15.80
N LEU A 7 1.68 -14.69 16.74
CA LEU A 7 2.86 -14.23 17.48
C LEU A 7 4.05 -14.02 16.55
N ASP A 8 4.34 -14.97 15.66
CA ASP A 8 5.43 -14.85 14.68
C ASP A 8 5.25 -13.62 13.79
N GLN A 9 4.01 -13.39 13.32
CA GLN A 9 3.69 -12.21 12.52
C GLN A 9 3.89 -10.91 13.31
N LEU A 10 3.43 -10.83 14.57
CA LEU A 10 3.61 -9.63 15.39
C LEU A 10 5.08 -9.34 15.72
N ILE A 11 5.94 -10.37 15.78
CA ILE A 11 7.39 -10.19 15.95
C ILE A 11 7.98 -9.55 14.70
N VAL A 12 7.67 -10.07 13.50
CA VAL A 12 8.14 -9.51 12.23
C VAL A 12 7.68 -8.07 12.09
N GLU A 13 6.39 -7.80 12.30
CA GLU A 13 5.84 -6.46 12.24
C GLU A 13 6.53 -5.51 13.25
N GLY A 14 6.82 -5.99 14.46
CA GLY A 14 7.52 -5.20 15.47
C GLY A 14 8.96 -4.83 15.05
N ILE A 15 9.67 -5.74 14.38
CA ILE A 15 11.00 -5.47 13.82
C ILE A 15 10.90 -4.44 12.69
N ASP A 16 9.98 -4.63 11.75
CA ASP A 16 9.76 -3.69 10.65
C ASP A 16 9.42 -2.27 11.17
N GLN A 17 8.64 -2.15 12.26
CA GLN A 17 8.35 -0.85 12.85
C GLN A 17 9.57 -0.16 13.48
N LEU A 18 10.57 -0.92 13.92
CA LEU A 18 11.84 -0.38 14.41
C LEU A 18 12.73 0.07 13.25
N ASP A 19 12.77 -0.72 12.17
CA ASP A 19 13.58 -0.45 10.99
C ASP A 19 12.99 0.71 10.14
N TYR A 20 11.67 0.88 10.17
CA TYR A 20 10.94 1.90 9.40
C TYR A 20 10.07 2.80 10.31
N PRO A 21 10.68 3.74 11.07
CA PRO A 21 9.94 4.60 12.00
C PRO A 21 8.88 5.48 11.31
N GLY A 22 7.61 5.10 11.49
CA GLY A 22 6.47 5.76 10.85
C GLY A 22 5.53 4.78 10.13
N ILE A 23 5.98 3.54 9.93
CA ILE A 23 5.12 2.43 9.49
C ILE A 23 4.39 1.84 10.68
N ILE A 24 3.12 1.55 10.46
CA ILE A 24 2.27 0.75 11.33
C ILE A 24 1.66 -0.39 10.53
N PHE A 25 1.22 -1.43 11.24
CA PHE A 25 0.47 -2.51 10.63
C PHE A 25 -0.98 -2.45 11.10
N ARG A 26 -1.93 -2.48 10.15
CA ARG A 26 -3.38 -2.37 10.41
C ARG A 26 -4.19 -3.37 9.60
N GLY A 27 -5.43 -3.59 10.01
CA GLY A 27 -6.33 -4.59 9.41
C GLY A 27 -6.52 -5.82 10.30
N PRO A 28 -7.43 -6.73 9.90
CA PRO A 28 -7.68 -7.96 10.63
C PRO A 28 -6.45 -8.87 10.55
N ALA A 29 -6.32 -9.81 11.48
CA ALA A 29 -5.14 -10.68 11.57
C ALA A 29 -4.77 -11.32 10.21
N HIS A 30 -5.76 -11.80 9.45
CA HIS A 30 -5.56 -12.45 8.15
C HIS A 30 -5.32 -11.51 6.96
N ASP A 31 -5.35 -10.19 7.17
CA ASP A 31 -5.05 -9.18 6.16
C ASP A 31 -4.44 -7.93 6.82
N ARG A 32 -3.36 -8.14 7.57
CA ARG A 32 -2.55 -7.05 8.12
C ARG A 32 -1.71 -6.42 7.02
N ARG A 33 -1.67 -5.10 7.01
CA ARG A 33 -1.09 -4.27 5.95
C ARG A 33 -0.20 -3.20 6.56
N ALA A 34 1.00 -3.06 6.01
CA ALA A 34 1.84 -1.91 6.29
C ALA A 34 1.19 -0.61 5.81
N ALA A 35 1.22 0.41 6.65
CA ALA A 35 0.63 1.71 6.40
C ALA A 35 1.42 2.82 7.10
N LEU A 36 1.31 4.04 6.61
CA LEU A 36 1.81 5.20 7.34
C LEU A 36 0.92 5.48 8.56
N ALA A 37 1.53 5.76 9.71
CA ALA A 37 0.83 5.92 11.01
C ALA A 37 -0.37 6.88 10.95
N ALA A 38 -0.27 7.94 10.15
CA ALA A 38 -1.34 8.88 9.86
C ALA A 38 -1.45 9.07 8.33
N GLY A 39 -1.88 8.02 7.62
CA GLY A 39 -1.94 8.08 6.17
C GLY A 39 -2.41 6.81 5.46
N PRO A 40 -2.12 6.71 4.16
CA PRO A 40 -2.48 5.57 3.32
C PRO A 40 -1.66 4.31 3.68
N ASP A 41 -2.11 3.18 3.15
CA ASP A 41 -1.32 1.95 3.16
C ASP A 41 -0.06 2.13 2.28
N VAL A 42 1.02 1.42 2.59
CA VAL A 42 2.27 1.53 1.81
C VAL A 42 2.04 1.17 0.35
N TRP A 43 1.24 0.14 0.07
CA TRP A 43 0.93 -0.26 -1.31
C TRP A 43 0.22 0.86 -2.11
N GLU A 44 -0.58 1.71 -1.45
CA GLU A 44 -1.27 2.85 -2.10
C GLU A 44 -0.27 3.95 -2.47
N VAL A 45 0.70 4.22 -1.59
CA VAL A 45 1.80 5.16 -1.85
C VAL A 45 2.59 4.69 -3.07
N ILE A 46 2.99 3.42 -3.10
CA ILE A 46 3.77 2.85 -4.20
C ILE A 46 2.96 2.81 -5.50
N ALA A 47 1.68 2.42 -5.44
CA ALA A 47 0.80 2.47 -6.61
C ALA A 47 0.72 3.89 -7.18
N ARG A 48 0.56 4.90 -6.32
CA ARG A 48 0.49 6.29 -6.77
C ARG A 48 1.82 6.76 -7.36
N LEU A 49 2.96 6.42 -6.76
CA LEU A 49 4.28 6.74 -7.31
C LEU A 49 4.55 6.05 -8.65
N GLN A 50 4.01 4.85 -8.89
CA GLN A 50 4.13 4.16 -10.18
C GLN A 50 3.39 4.89 -11.31
N ASP A 51 2.29 5.57 -10.99
CA ASP A 51 1.47 6.33 -11.95
C ASP A 51 2.05 7.72 -12.27
N LEU A 52 3.09 8.15 -11.56
CA LEU A 52 3.77 9.43 -11.77
C LEU A 52 5.00 9.26 -12.67
N ASP A 53 5.32 10.29 -13.44
CA ASP A 53 6.49 10.33 -14.31
C ASP A 53 7.71 10.99 -13.62
N GLY A 54 8.90 10.74 -14.19
CA GLY A 54 10.16 11.34 -13.73
C GLY A 54 10.97 10.45 -12.80
N THR A 55 12.03 11.03 -12.24
CA THR A 55 12.91 10.39 -11.25
C THR A 55 12.19 10.15 -9.93
N GLU A 56 12.77 9.32 -9.06
CA GLU A 56 12.23 9.05 -7.71
C GLU A 56 11.93 10.36 -6.94
N GLU A 57 12.91 11.27 -6.87
CA GLU A 57 12.77 12.55 -6.17
C GLU A 57 11.72 13.47 -6.80
N GLN A 58 11.57 13.44 -8.13
CA GLN A 58 10.48 14.17 -8.80
C GLN A 58 9.12 13.61 -8.41
N ARG A 59 8.96 12.28 -8.42
CA ARG A 59 7.70 11.61 -8.02
C ARG A 59 7.37 11.85 -6.55
N ILE A 60 8.36 11.79 -5.65
CA ILE A 60 8.19 12.11 -4.23
C ILE A 60 7.73 13.56 -4.07
N SER A 61 8.38 14.50 -4.77
CA SER A 61 8.03 15.92 -4.72
C SER A 61 6.61 16.19 -5.22
N LEU A 62 6.21 15.52 -6.31
CA LEU A 62 4.85 15.59 -6.86
C LEU A 62 3.82 15.02 -5.89
N LEU A 63 4.06 13.84 -5.32
CA LEU A 63 3.14 13.23 -4.36
C LEU A 63 2.99 14.09 -3.09
N ASN A 64 4.07 14.69 -2.61
CA ASN A 64 4.01 15.67 -1.51
C ASN A 64 3.24 16.95 -1.88
N ALA A 65 3.27 17.38 -3.15
CA ALA A 65 2.50 18.54 -3.57
C ALA A 65 0.99 18.24 -3.72
N GLU A 66 0.64 16.99 -4.03
CA GLU A 66 -0.74 16.53 -4.24
C GLU A 66 -1.41 16.00 -2.96
N SER A 67 -0.66 15.80 -1.87
CA SER A 67 -1.14 15.20 -0.64
C SER A 67 -0.52 15.85 0.59
N ASP A 68 -1.07 15.59 1.78
CA ASP A 68 -0.49 16.06 3.05
C ASP A 68 0.67 15.16 3.54
N LEU A 69 1.24 14.31 2.67
CA LEU A 69 2.32 13.40 3.03
C LEU A 69 3.68 14.09 2.98
N HIS A 70 4.32 14.20 4.14
CA HIS A 70 5.68 14.70 4.23
C HIS A 70 6.67 13.79 3.44
N PRO A 71 7.64 14.35 2.68
CA PRO A 71 8.53 13.57 1.80
C PRO A 71 9.33 12.47 2.51
N ARG A 72 9.63 12.66 3.80
CA ARG A 72 10.29 11.65 4.64
C ARG A 72 9.44 10.38 4.81
N LEU A 73 8.12 10.51 4.96
CA LEU A 73 7.23 9.35 5.08
C LEU A 73 7.08 8.61 3.75
N ILE A 74 7.10 9.35 2.64
CA ILE A 74 7.09 8.75 1.30
C ILE A 74 8.35 7.91 1.08
N ARG A 75 9.53 8.42 1.45
CA ARG A 75 10.79 7.65 1.36
C ARG A 75 10.78 6.40 2.23
N ILE A 76 10.30 6.50 3.48
CA ILE A 76 10.15 5.34 4.35
C ILE A 76 9.23 4.27 3.74
N ALA A 77 8.14 4.67 3.09
CA ALA A 77 7.27 3.73 2.37
C ALA A 77 7.98 3.08 1.17
N VAL A 78 8.84 3.83 0.45
CA VAL A 78 9.67 3.29 -0.65
C VAL A 78 10.70 2.29 -0.11
N ASP A 79 11.41 2.64 0.95
CA ASP A 79 12.42 1.77 1.58
C ASP A 79 11.79 0.46 2.05
N TYR A 80 10.65 0.52 2.75
CA TYR A 80 9.89 -0.67 3.12
C TYR A 80 9.45 -1.47 1.90
N ALA A 81 8.91 -0.82 0.86
CA ALA A 81 8.48 -1.53 -0.33
C ALA A 81 9.63 -2.21 -1.10
N ALA A 82 10.85 -1.69 -0.99
CA ALA A 82 12.03 -2.27 -1.61
C ALA A 82 12.45 -3.58 -0.94
N GLU A 83 12.31 -3.69 0.38
CA GLU A 83 12.59 -4.91 1.16
C GLU A 83 11.39 -5.88 1.18
N HIS A 84 10.16 -5.40 0.94
CA HIS A 84 8.94 -6.21 0.89
C HIS A 84 8.21 -6.14 -0.48
N PRO A 85 8.90 -6.37 -1.62
CA PRO A 85 8.36 -6.06 -2.94
C PRO A 85 7.21 -6.97 -3.35
N ASP A 86 7.22 -8.24 -2.93
CA ASP A 86 6.17 -9.20 -3.29
C ASP A 86 4.86 -8.90 -2.58
N GLU A 87 4.93 -8.51 -1.30
CA GLU A 87 3.77 -8.09 -0.52
C GLU A 87 3.07 -6.89 -1.18
N VAL A 88 3.85 -5.85 -1.50
CA VAL A 88 3.33 -4.61 -2.09
C VAL A 88 2.76 -4.90 -3.48
N ARG A 89 3.49 -5.65 -4.32
CA ARG A 89 3.06 -6.00 -5.69
C ARG A 89 1.75 -6.77 -5.67
N GLU A 90 1.62 -7.78 -4.80
CA GLU A 90 0.40 -8.59 -4.70
C GLU A 90 -0.81 -7.73 -4.35
N ARG A 91 -0.66 -6.75 -3.44
CA ARG A 91 -1.75 -5.84 -3.07
C ARG A 91 -2.15 -4.92 -4.20
N ILE A 92 -1.18 -4.33 -4.90
CA ILE A 92 -1.43 -3.51 -6.09
C ILE A 92 -2.18 -4.32 -7.15
N ASP A 93 -1.74 -5.53 -7.44
CA ASP A 93 -2.34 -6.39 -8.46
C ASP A 93 -3.76 -6.83 -8.07
N ARG A 94 -3.98 -7.21 -6.80
CA ARG A 94 -5.32 -7.52 -6.27
C ARG A 94 -6.26 -6.32 -6.39
N ASN A 95 -5.80 -5.11 -6.06
CA ASN A 95 -6.61 -3.91 -6.16
C ASN A 95 -6.96 -3.55 -7.61
N ARG A 96 -5.98 -3.64 -8.52
CA ARG A 96 -6.18 -3.43 -9.97
C ARG A 96 -7.18 -4.41 -10.55
N ALA A 97 -7.07 -5.70 -10.20
CA ALA A 97 -8.00 -6.74 -10.63
C ALA A 97 -9.43 -6.50 -10.12
N MET A 98 -9.58 -6.10 -8.85
CA MET A 98 -10.88 -5.75 -8.28
C MET A 98 -11.50 -4.54 -8.98
N THR A 99 -10.71 -3.48 -9.20
CA THR A 99 -11.16 -2.27 -9.90
C THR A 99 -11.63 -2.59 -11.33
N GLN A 100 -10.88 -3.42 -12.06
CA GLN A 100 -11.26 -3.84 -13.41
C GLN A 100 -12.56 -4.65 -13.41
N ARG A 101 -12.74 -5.56 -12.45
CA ARG A 101 -13.97 -6.34 -12.31
C ARG A 101 -15.17 -5.44 -12.02
N SER A 102 -15.04 -4.50 -11.09
CA SER A 102 -16.09 -3.53 -10.76
C SER A 102 -16.50 -2.71 -11.99
N ARG A 103 -15.54 -2.21 -12.78
CA ARG A 103 -15.83 -1.48 -14.03
C ARG A 103 -16.62 -2.33 -15.02
N LYS A 104 -16.23 -3.59 -15.25
CA LYS A 104 -16.94 -4.52 -16.14
C LYS A 104 -18.38 -4.78 -15.67
N THR A 105 -18.56 -4.98 -14.36
CA THR A 105 -19.90 -5.20 -13.79
C THR A 105 -20.79 -3.96 -13.93
N SER A 106 -20.25 -2.75 -13.73
CA SER A 106 -21.01 -1.51 -13.94
C SER A 106 -21.44 -1.35 -15.40
N GLN A 107 -20.55 -1.58 -16.36
CA GLN A 107 -20.87 -1.52 -17.79
C GLN A 107 -21.93 -2.56 -18.19
N GLN A 108 -21.84 -3.78 -17.68
CA GLN A 108 -22.84 -4.82 -17.93
C GLN A 108 -24.20 -4.44 -17.34
N ARG A 109 -24.24 -3.83 -16.15
CA ARG A 109 -25.47 -3.34 -15.53
C ARG A 109 -26.12 -2.22 -16.35
N GLU A 110 -25.34 -1.26 -16.81
CA GLU A 110 -25.82 -0.18 -17.69
C GLU A 110 -26.41 -0.76 -18.98
N ALA A 111 -25.73 -1.72 -19.62
CA ALA A 111 -26.21 -2.37 -20.83
C ALA A 111 -27.49 -3.21 -20.64
N LEU A 112 -27.74 -3.74 -19.43
CA LEU A 112 -28.97 -4.47 -19.11
C LEU A 112 -30.18 -3.54 -18.88
N LEU A 113 -29.93 -2.27 -18.59
CA LEU A 113 -30.97 -1.27 -18.26
C LEU A 113 -31.24 -0.28 -19.40
N ALA A 114 -30.56 -0.43 -20.54
CA ALA A 114 -30.74 0.37 -21.75
C ALA A 114 -31.65 -0.35 -22.75
#